data_AF-A0A6I2FUE0-F1
#
_entry.id   AF-A0A6I2FUE0-F1
#
_cell.length_a   1.000
_cell.length_b   1.000
_cell.length_c   1.000
_cell.angle_alpha   90.00
_cell.angle_beta   90.00
_cell.angle_gamma   90.00
#
_symmetry.space_group_name_H-M   'P 1'
#
loop_
_entity.id
_entity.type
_entity.pdbx_description
1 polymer ?
#
loop_
_entity_poly.entity_id
_entity_poly.type
_entity_poly.pdbx_seq_one_letter_code
_entity_poly.pdbx_strand_id
1 'polypeptide(L)'
;MDIPMRFITADQKNMMRFRNDPRIMQALESVPGFNEAVAVGLKADVLLTEIEQQAESANLIDLDAIVSQGDIPDSWLESIGTNHLKAEIAERKLRLVRELRGRAAAHLESAAIYGMDEILSQLNSQLQPILASIEMAVAELGEAWNMAEAVDAGTAEAWRKLIQLRSEYNTLRASQQKVMAEVRDSLVIAKSSRTRDDRASETHIRNLDDIWPEWASPLDTTGQSIVPGINPALVLDRGEDSQPWPENDDEFMVWAVRNDVELWIPTIAQLRELSETRFERSFDREAARRSGWVN
;
A
#
# COMPACT_ATOMS: atom_id res chain seq x y z
N MET A 1 -6.52 9.87 -10.36
CA MET A 1 -6.54 11.34 -10.45
C MET A 1 -5.09 11.81 -10.51
N ASP A 2 -4.62 12.41 -11.61
CA ASP A 2 -3.22 12.86 -11.75
C ASP A 2 -3.11 14.34 -11.35
N ILE A 3 -3.37 14.62 -10.07
CA ILE A 3 -3.21 15.98 -9.55
C ILE A 3 -1.82 16.08 -8.93
N PRO A 4 -0.92 16.94 -9.46
CA PRO A 4 0.41 17.09 -8.92
C PRO A 4 0.35 17.77 -7.55
N MET A 5 0.37 16.97 -6.48
CA MET A 5 0.45 17.42 -5.09
C MET A 5 1.87 17.92 -4.76
N ARG A 6 2.27 19.04 -5.40
CA ARG A 6 3.62 19.62 -5.29
C ARG A 6 3.97 20.07 -3.86
N PHE A 7 2.96 20.29 -3.03
CA PHE A 7 3.11 20.64 -1.62
C PHE A 7 3.49 19.46 -0.70
N ILE A 8 3.45 18.21 -1.19
CA ILE A 8 3.99 17.05 -0.47
C ILE A 8 5.51 17.04 -0.62
N THR A 9 6.20 17.07 0.52
CA THR A 9 7.67 17.13 0.60
C THR A 9 8.25 15.79 1.06
N ALA A 10 9.58 15.67 1.07
CA ALA A 10 10.29 14.47 1.50
C ALA A 10 9.99 14.06 2.96
N ASP A 11 9.54 15.00 3.79
CA ASP A 11 9.17 14.73 5.18
C ASP A 11 7.87 13.92 5.29
N GLN A 12 6.99 13.98 4.28
CA GLN A 12 5.77 13.17 4.20
C GLN A 12 6.05 11.86 3.47
N LYS A 13 6.81 10.97 4.13
CA LYS A 13 7.35 9.73 3.54
C LYS A 13 6.26 8.82 2.97
N ASN A 14 5.15 8.63 3.68
CA ASN A 14 4.08 7.74 3.23
C ASN A 14 3.36 8.33 2.02
N MET A 15 3.00 9.61 2.07
CA MET A 15 2.39 10.27 0.91
C MET A 15 3.32 10.30 -0.30
N MET A 16 4.63 10.51 -0.11
CA MET A 16 5.63 10.43 -1.18
C MET A 16 5.67 9.05 -1.84
N ARG A 17 5.49 7.98 -1.07
CA ARG A 17 5.43 6.61 -1.56
C ARG A 17 4.09 6.31 -2.27
N PHE A 18 2.98 6.79 -1.72
CA PHE A 18 1.63 6.46 -2.17
C PHE A 18 1.15 7.28 -3.37
N ARG A 19 1.60 8.54 -3.50
CA ARG A 19 1.08 9.48 -4.53
C ARG A 19 1.18 9.01 -5.98
N ASN A 20 2.12 8.10 -6.27
CA ASN A 20 2.33 7.57 -7.62
C ASN A 20 1.56 6.27 -7.89
N ASP A 21 0.82 5.75 -6.89
CA ASP A 21 0.01 4.55 -7.03
C ASP A 21 -1.48 4.91 -7.08
N PRO A 22 -2.13 4.79 -8.26
CA PRO A 22 -3.51 5.24 -8.43
C PRO A 22 -4.50 4.45 -7.57
N ARG A 23 -4.21 3.18 -7.25
CA ARG A 23 -5.09 2.33 -6.45
C ARG A 23 -5.06 2.73 -4.98
N ILE A 24 -3.87 3.04 -4.47
CA ILE A 24 -3.70 3.57 -3.11
C ILE A 24 -4.33 4.96 -3.00
N MET A 25 -4.12 5.82 -4.01
CA MET A 25 -4.73 7.16 -4.03
C MET A 25 -6.26 7.09 -4.05
N GLN A 26 -6.84 6.20 -4.85
CA GLN A 26 -8.29 5.97 -4.84
C GLN A 26 -8.78 5.44 -3.48
N ALA A 27 -8.00 4.59 -2.82
CA ALA A 27 -8.34 4.11 -1.49
C ALA A 27 -8.28 5.22 -0.43
N LEU A 28 -7.30 6.12 -0.53
CA LEU A 28 -7.16 7.28 0.34
C LEU A 28 -8.33 8.27 0.22
N GLU A 29 -8.99 8.36 -0.95
CA GLU A 29 -10.19 9.20 -1.12
C GLU A 29 -11.33 8.80 -0.17
N SER A 30 -11.32 7.57 0.35
CA SER A 30 -12.29 7.08 1.35
C SER A 30 -11.90 7.38 2.80
N VAL A 31 -10.65 7.81 3.05
CA VAL A 31 -10.15 8.12 4.40
C VAL A 31 -10.66 9.51 4.82
N PRO A 32 -11.29 9.64 6.00
CA PRO A 32 -11.82 10.93 6.47
C PRO A 32 -10.76 12.04 6.48
N GLY A 33 -11.12 13.21 5.94
CA GLY A 33 -10.25 14.40 5.91
C GLY A 33 -9.23 14.42 4.77
N PHE A 34 -9.07 13.33 4.01
CA PHE A 34 -8.12 13.27 2.91
C PHE A 34 -8.49 14.25 1.79
N ASN A 35 -9.72 14.18 1.29
CA ASN A 35 -10.17 15.03 0.16
C ASN A 35 -10.16 16.52 0.53
N GLU A 36 -10.54 16.84 1.76
CA GLU A 36 -10.51 18.20 2.30
C GLU A 36 -9.07 18.73 2.37
N ALA A 37 -8.12 17.92 2.86
CA ALA A 37 -6.72 18.32 2.93
C ALA A 37 -6.08 18.47 1.54
N VAL A 38 -6.42 17.61 0.58
CA VAL A 38 -6.01 17.79 -0.83
C VAL A 38 -6.53 19.12 -1.36
N ALA A 39 -7.84 19.39 -1.20
CA ALA A 39 -8.45 20.63 -1.69
C ALA A 39 -7.83 21.88 -1.07
N VAL A 40 -7.53 21.86 0.23
CA VAL A 40 -6.87 22.96 0.94
C VAL A 40 -5.43 23.15 0.45
N GLY A 41 -4.66 22.07 0.31
CA GLY A 41 -3.27 22.12 -0.15
C GLY A 41 -3.15 22.71 -1.56
N LEU A 42 -4.02 22.29 -2.49
CA LEU A 42 -4.05 22.81 -3.85
C LEU A 42 -4.43 24.28 -3.91
N LYS A 43 -5.46 24.70 -3.16
CA LYS A 43 -5.84 26.11 -3.06
C LYS A 43 -4.73 26.95 -2.46
N ALA A 44 -4.02 26.43 -1.46
CA ALA A 44 -2.89 27.13 -0.85
C ALA A 44 -1.73 27.34 -1.85
N ASP A 45 -1.40 26.35 -2.68
CA ASP A 45 -0.37 26.51 -3.72
C ASP A 45 -0.73 27.56 -4.78
N VAL A 46 -2.00 27.61 -5.20
CA VAL A 46 -2.50 28.66 -6.10
C VAL A 46 -2.38 30.03 -5.46
N LEU A 47 -2.85 30.18 -4.21
CA LEU A 47 -2.79 31.44 -3.48
C LEU A 47 -1.36 31.93 -3.25
N LEU A 48 -0.40 31.03 -2.98
CA LEU A 48 1.01 31.40 -2.86
C LEU A 48 1.55 32.01 -4.14
N THR A 49 1.26 31.35 -5.27
CA THR A 49 1.69 31.82 -6.59
C THR A 49 1.10 33.20 -6.91
N GLU A 50 -0.19 33.40 -6.61
CA GLU A 50 -0.88 34.68 -6.82
C GLU A 50 -0.29 35.80 -5.95
N ILE A 51 -0.01 35.53 -4.67
CA ILE A 51 0.56 36.53 -3.76
C ILE A 51 1.99 36.89 -4.17
N GLU A 52 2.81 35.91 -4.59
CA GLU A 52 4.18 36.15 -5.05
C GLU A 52 4.19 37.02 -6.33
N GLN A 53 3.32 36.75 -7.30
CA GLN A 53 3.18 37.59 -8.51
C GLN A 53 2.70 39.02 -8.20
N GLN A 54 1.78 39.18 -7.25
CA GLN A 54 1.31 40.50 -6.81
C GLN A 54 2.40 41.30 -6.09
N ALA A 55 3.28 40.64 -5.35
CA ALA A 55 4.40 41.29 -4.66
C ALA A 55 5.49 41.74 -5.65
N GLU A 56 5.81 40.94 -6.66
CA GLU A 56 6.80 41.28 -7.69
C GLU A 56 6.36 42.47 -8.55
N SER A 57 5.07 42.54 -8.92
CA SER A 57 4.52 43.64 -9.73
C SER A 57 4.41 44.98 -8.99
N ALA A 58 4.48 44.98 -7.64
CA ALA A 58 4.41 46.19 -6.82
C ALA A 58 5.76 46.90 -6.62
N ASN A 59 6.89 46.25 -6.97
CA ASN A 59 8.24 46.75 -6.71
C ASN A 59 8.89 47.39 -7.94
N LEU A 60 8.43 48.57 -8.33
CA LEU A 60 9.16 49.47 -9.24
C LEU A 60 9.16 50.89 -8.67
N ILE A 61 10.07 51.16 -7.75
CA ILE A 61 10.40 52.53 -7.30
C ILE A 61 11.84 52.80 -7.74
N ASP A 62 12.02 53.78 -8.63
CA ASP A 62 13.33 54.22 -9.11
C ASP A 62 13.95 55.19 -8.08
N LEU A 63 14.67 54.61 -7.11
CA LEU A 63 15.37 55.36 -6.07
C LEU A 63 16.50 56.24 -6.65
N ASP A 64 17.10 55.82 -7.75
CA ASP A 64 18.20 56.55 -8.40
C ASP A 64 17.69 57.85 -9.04
N ALA A 65 16.46 57.87 -9.56
CA ALA A 65 15.83 59.08 -10.07
C ALA A 65 15.58 60.14 -8.99
N ILE A 66 15.18 59.73 -7.78
CA ILE A 66 14.90 60.65 -6.65
C ILE A 66 16.20 61.23 -6.10
N VAL A 67 17.22 60.40 -5.91
CA VAL A 67 18.56 60.83 -5.48
C VAL A 67 19.18 61.79 -6.49
N SER A 68 18.95 61.56 -7.79
CA SER A 68 19.47 62.42 -8.86
C SER A 68 18.73 63.76 -9.00
N GLN A 69 17.45 63.83 -8.65
CA GLN A 69 16.64 65.06 -8.69
C GLN A 69 16.82 65.94 -7.46
N GLY A 70 17.20 65.37 -6.31
CA GLY A 70 17.49 66.12 -5.08
C GLY A 70 16.24 66.71 -4.39
N ASP A 71 15.05 66.30 -4.82
CA ASP A 71 13.76 66.68 -4.24
C ASP A 71 12.97 65.41 -3.89
N ILE A 72 12.22 65.45 -2.78
CA ILE A 72 11.41 64.33 -2.30
C ILE A 72 9.94 64.65 -2.59
N PRO A 73 9.31 64.03 -3.60
CA PRO A 73 7.91 64.30 -3.90
C PRO A 73 7.00 63.84 -2.76
N ASP A 74 6.00 64.64 -2.37
CA ASP A 74 4.97 64.21 -1.40
C ASP A 74 4.24 62.93 -1.85
N SER A 75 4.03 62.78 -3.17
CA SER A 75 3.47 61.57 -3.77
C SER A 75 4.35 60.33 -3.57
N TRP A 76 5.66 60.51 -3.43
CA TRP A 76 6.57 59.42 -3.10
C TRP A 76 6.43 59.02 -1.64
N LEU A 77 6.35 59.98 -0.70
CA LEU A 77 6.15 59.68 0.72
C LEU A 77 4.83 58.92 0.98
N GLU A 78 3.74 59.30 0.29
CA GLU A 78 2.47 58.56 0.34
C GLU A 78 2.60 57.15 -0.28
N SER A 79 3.37 57.02 -1.37
CA SER A 79 3.64 55.74 -2.01
C SER A 79 4.47 54.80 -1.14
N ILE A 80 5.43 55.30 -0.35
CA ILE A 80 6.21 54.46 0.57
C ILE A 80 5.33 53.85 1.64
N GLY A 81 4.51 54.66 2.32
CA GLY A 81 3.66 54.17 3.40
C GLY A 81 2.67 53.11 2.90
N THR A 82 2.08 53.34 1.73
CA THR A 82 1.17 52.37 1.11
C THR A 82 1.88 51.12 0.58
N ASN A 83 3.08 51.25 0.00
CA ASN A 83 3.86 50.10 -0.48
C ASN A 83 4.43 49.27 0.67
N HIS A 84 4.91 49.90 1.74
CA HIS A 84 5.38 49.21 2.94
C HIS A 84 4.24 48.43 3.62
N LEU A 85 3.05 49.03 3.76
CA LEU A 85 1.88 48.34 4.32
C LEU A 85 1.45 47.16 3.43
N LYS A 86 1.45 47.33 2.10
CA LYS A 86 1.15 46.26 1.14
C LYS A 86 2.16 45.11 1.25
N ALA A 87 3.45 45.42 1.37
CA ALA A 87 4.51 44.43 1.54
C ALA A 87 4.33 43.64 2.84
N GLU A 88 4.09 44.31 3.98
CA GLU A 88 3.82 43.64 5.25
C GLU A 88 2.59 42.73 5.20
N ILE A 89 1.50 43.20 4.57
CA ILE A 89 0.28 42.41 4.39
C ILE A 89 0.58 41.18 3.51
N ALA A 90 1.33 41.35 2.41
CA ALA A 90 1.71 40.26 1.52
C ALA A 90 2.58 39.21 2.25
N GLU A 91 3.61 39.64 2.98
CA GLU A 91 4.46 38.76 3.78
C GLU A 91 3.65 37.97 4.83
N ARG A 92 2.73 38.65 5.52
CA ARG A 92 1.86 38.00 6.51
C ARG A 92 0.94 36.98 5.85
N LYS A 93 0.35 37.30 4.70
CA LYS A 93 -0.46 36.35 3.92
C LYS A 93 0.36 35.16 3.46
N LEU A 94 1.55 35.38 2.89
CA LEU A 94 2.46 34.31 2.48
C LEU A 94 2.77 33.36 3.63
N ARG A 95 3.10 33.91 4.81
CA ARG A 95 3.37 33.10 6.01
C ARG A 95 2.19 32.22 6.40
N LEU A 96 0.99 32.80 6.47
CA LEU A 96 -0.23 32.07 6.86
C LEU A 96 -0.64 31.01 5.83
N VAL A 97 -0.52 31.31 4.53
CA VAL A 97 -0.84 30.34 3.48
C VAL A 97 0.20 29.20 3.44
N ARG A 98 1.49 29.50 3.66
CA ARG A 98 2.53 28.46 3.81
C ARG A 98 2.26 27.56 5.02
N GLU A 99 1.82 28.13 6.13
CA GLU A 99 1.43 27.35 7.31
C GLU A 99 0.22 26.45 7.01
N LEU A 100 -0.83 26.99 6.36
CA LEU A 100 -2.00 26.22 5.97
C LEU A 100 -1.62 25.06 5.03
N ARG A 101 -0.74 25.31 4.06
CA ARG A 101 -0.19 24.28 3.18
C ARG A 101 0.56 23.19 3.95
N GLY A 102 1.40 23.58 4.91
CA GLY A 102 2.12 22.65 5.76
C GLY A 102 1.17 21.78 6.61
N ARG A 103 0.11 22.37 7.17
CA ARG A 103 -0.92 21.66 7.92
C ARG A 103 -1.70 20.68 7.03
N ALA A 104 -2.03 21.07 5.81
CA ALA A 104 -2.67 20.17 4.83
C ALA A 104 -1.77 18.97 4.49
N ALA A 105 -0.48 19.21 4.23
CA ALA A 105 0.49 18.13 3.98
C ALA A 105 0.61 17.17 5.18
N ALA A 106 0.68 17.71 6.41
CA ALA A 106 0.72 16.90 7.62
C ALA A 106 -0.57 16.08 7.83
N HIS A 107 -1.73 16.64 7.48
CA HIS A 107 -3.00 15.92 7.56
C HIS A 107 -3.06 14.77 6.55
N LEU A 108 -2.56 14.96 5.33
CA LEU A 108 -2.46 13.87 4.35
C LEU A 108 -1.52 12.76 4.81
N GLU A 109 -0.37 13.11 5.39
CA GLU A 109 0.54 12.11 5.98
C GLU A 109 -0.13 11.36 7.14
N SER A 110 -0.89 12.05 8.00
CA SER A 110 -1.68 11.43 9.06
C SER A 110 -2.73 10.46 8.49
N ALA A 111 -3.46 10.86 7.44
CA ALA A 111 -4.41 9.97 6.76
C ALA A 111 -3.70 8.72 6.18
N ALA A 112 -2.52 8.88 5.60
CA ALA A 112 -1.73 7.76 5.09
C ALA A 112 -1.20 6.82 6.18
N ILE A 113 -0.88 7.35 7.37
CA ILE A 113 -0.38 6.56 8.50
C ILE A 113 -1.51 5.81 9.21
N TYR A 114 -2.60 6.51 9.54
CA TYR A 114 -3.66 5.94 10.37
C TYR A 114 -4.78 5.27 9.57
N GLY A 115 -4.91 5.58 8.28
CA GLY A 115 -5.90 4.97 7.39
C GLY A 115 -5.44 3.68 6.70
N MET A 116 -4.37 3.02 7.18
CA MET A 116 -3.81 1.84 6.50
C MET A 116 -4.80 0.69 6.37
N ASP A 117 -5.62 0.44 7.39
CA ASP A 117 -6.61 -0.65 7.37
C ASP A 117 -7.75 -0.34 6.38
N GLU A 118 -8.21 0.91 6.31
CA GLU A 118 -9.16 1.36 5.31
C GLU A 118 -8.59 1.21 3.90
N ILE A 119 -7.33 1.58 3.69
CA ILE A 119 -6.64 1.41 2.40
C ILE A 119 -6.58 -0.06 2.02
N LEU A 120 -6.14 -0.94 2.92
CA LEU A 120 -6.02 -2.38 2.67
C LEU A 120 -7.38 -3.03 2.42
N SER A 121 -8.41 -2.66 3.17
CA SER A 121 -9.79 -3.10 2.96
C SER A 121 -10.32 -2.72 1.57
N GLN A 122 -10.03 -1.49 1.14
CA GLN A 122 -10.43 -1.04 -0.20
C GLN A 122 -9.65 -1.74 -1.31
N LEU A 123 -8.35 -2.01 -1.12
CA LEU A 123 -7.57 -2.81 -2.05
C LEU A 123 -8.10 -4.25 -2.14
N ASN A 124 -8.50 -4.85 -1.02
CA ASN A 124 -9.14 -6.16 -1.02
C ASN A 124 -10.46 -6.15 -1.80
N SER A 125 -11.27 -5.11 -1.62
CA SER A 125 -12.52 -4.93 -2.38
C SER A 125 -12.27 -4.83 -3.90
N GLN A 126 -11.13 -4.28 -4.33
CA GLN A 126 -10.70 -4.27 -5.74
C GLN A 126 -10.16 -5.63 -6.20
N LEU A 127 -9.59 -6.42 -5.30
CA LEU A 127 -9.06 -7.76 -5.59
C LEU A 127 -10.19 -8.78 -5.85
N GLN A 128 -11.28 -8.74 -5.07
CA GLN A 128 -12.34 -9.76 -5.16
C GLN A 128 -12.93 -9.94 -6.58
N PRO A 129 -13.24 -8.88 -7.35
CA PRO A 129 -13.71 -9.05 -8.74
C PRO A 129 -12.68 -9.69 -9.67
N ILE A 130 -11.38 -9.46 -9.44
CA ILE A 130 -10.30 -10.08 -10.23
C ILE A 130 -10.22 -11.56 -9.91
N LEU A 131 -10.29 -11.94 -8.62
CA LEU A 131 -10.30 -13.35 -8.22
C LEU A 131 -11.51 -14.10 -8.79
N ALA A 132 -12.71 -13.52 -8.72
CA ALA A 132 -13.90 -14.10 -9.35
C ALA A 132 -13.72 -14.28 -10.88
N SER A 133 -13.06 -13.31 -11.54
CA SER A 133 -12.76 -13.42 -12.98
C SER A 133 -11.71 -14.49 -13.28
N ILE A 134 -10.74 -14.69 -12.38
CA ILE A 134 -9.74 -15.77 -12.46
C ILE A 134 -10.44 -17.13 -12.31
N GLU A 135 -11.33 -17.28 -11.33
CA GLU A 135 -12.13 -18.50 -11.14
C GLU A 135 -12.93 -18.85 -12.41
N MET A 136 -13.58 -17.86 -13.03
CA MET A 136 -14.28 -18.06 -14.30
C MET A 136 -13.33 -18.50 -15.42
N ALA A 137 -12.15 -17.87 -15.54
CA ALA A 137 -11.17 -18.27 -16.55
C ALA A 137 -10.63 -19.69 -16.30
N VAL A 138 -10.40 -20.08 -15.05
CA VAL A 138 -9.98 -21.43 -14.68
C VAL A 138 -11.08 -22.47 -14.95
N ALA A 139 -12.35 -22.12 -14.73
CA ALA A 139 -13.47 -22.97 -15.11
C ALA A 139 -13.54 -23.18 -16.64
N GLU A 140 -13.26 -22.14 -17.44
CA GLU A 140 -13.17 -22.23 -18.91
C GLU A 140 -11.99 -23.10 -19.39
N LEU A 141 -10.91 -23.23 -18.60
CA LEU A 141 -9.77 -24.09 -18.92
C LEU A 141 -10.08 -25.59 -18.84
N GLY A 142 -11.16 -25.98 -18.15
CA GLY A 142 -11.51 -27.39 -17.93
C GLY A 142 -10.46 -28.07 -17.06
N GLU A 143 -9.83 -29.13 -17.58
CA GLU A 143 -8.82 -29.93 -16.86
C GLU A 143 -7.37 -29.45 -17.07
N ALA A 144 -7.13 -28.50 -17.99
CA ALA A 144 -5.77 -28.05 -18.31
C ALA A 144 -5.07 -27.41 -17.10
N TRP A 145 -3.86 -27.85 -16.77
CA TRP A 145 -3.02 -27.34 -15.68
C TRP A 145 -1.93 -26.38 -16.16
N ASN A 146 -1.60 -26.39 -17.44
CA ASN A 146 -0.57 -25.55 -18.05
C ASN A 146 -0.99 -25.08 -19.46
N MET A 147 -0.22 -24.16 -20.04
CA MET A 147 -0.49 -23.59 -21.37
C MET A 147 -0.49 -24.65 -22.49
N ALA A 148 0.38 -25.66 -22.41
CA ALA A 148 0.44 -26.69 -23.44
C ALA A 148 -0.85 -27.53 -23.46
N GLU A 149 -1.32 -27.96 -22.29
CA GLU A 149 -2.59 -28.66 -22.13
C GLU A 149 -3.79 -27.79 -22.56
N ALA A 150 -3.75 -26.49 -22.27
CA ALA A 150 -4.79 -25.56 -22.72
C ALA A 150 -4.83 -25.41 -24.24
N VAL A 151 -3.68 -25.44 -24.92
CA VAL A 151 -3.61 -25.45 -26.38
C VAL A 151 -4.19 -26.75 -26.94
N ASP A 152 -3.79 -27.88 -26.39
CA ASP A 152 -4.27 -29.20 -26.83
C ASP A 152 -5.78 -29.37 -26.60
N ALA A 153 -6.32 -28.80 -25.51
CA ALA A 153 -7.74 -28.78 -25.19
C ALA A 153 -8.54 -27.69 -25.95
N GLY A 154 -7.88 -26.82 -26.72
CA GLY A 154 -8.52 -25.71 -27.44
C GLY A 154 -8.99 -24.54 -26.55
N THR A 155 -8.51 -24.46 -25.30
CA THR A 155 -8.86 -23.42 -24.30
C THR A 155 -7.77 -22.35 -24.17
N ALA A 156 -6.85 -22.23 -25.13
CA ALA A 156 -5.75 -21.27 -25.11
C ALA A 156 -6.17 -19.80 -24.92
N GLU A 157 -7.36 -19.40 -25.37
CA GLU A 157 -7.89 -18.04 -25.11
C GLU A 157 -8.18 -17.80 -23.62
N ALA A 158 -8.75 -18.78 -22.92
CA ALA A 158 -8.98 -18.70 -21.48
C ALA A 158 -7.65 -18.61 -20.72
N TRP A 159 -6.61 -19.31 -21.19
CA TRP A 159 -5.26 -19.18 -20.61
C TRP A 159 -4.68 -17.78 -20.82
N ARG A 160 -4.86 -17.17 -22.00
CA ARG A 160 -4.42 -15.78 -22.24
C ARG A 160 -5.16 -14.79 -21.36
N LYS A 161 -6.46 -14.98 -21.14
CA LYS A 161 -7.26 -14.18 -20.20
C LYS A 161 -6.75 -14.33 -18.77
N LEU A 162 -6.40 -15.55 -18.34
CA LEU A 162 -5.79 -15.80 -17.03
C LEU A 162 -4.48 -15.01 -16.85
N ILE A 163 -3.59 -15.01 -17.85
CA ILE A 163 -2.34 -14.24 -17.81
C ILE A 163 -2.61 -12.74 -17.62
N GLN A 164 -3.60 -12.18 -18.33
CA GLN A 164 -3.98 -10.77 -18.19
C GLN A 164 -4.49 -10.46 -16.78
N LEU A 165 -5.42 -11.28 -16.26
CA LEU A 165 -5.97 -11.14 -14.91
C LEU A 165 -4.89 -11.29 -13.84
N ARG A 166 -3.93 -12.21 -14.00
CA ARG A 166 -2.77 -12.34 -13.12
C ARG A 166 -1.93 -11.06 -13.10
N SER A 167 -1.74 -10.42 -14.25
CA SER A 167 -1.01 -9.13 -14.29
C SER A 167 -1.73 -8.05 -13.46
N GLU A 168 -3.07 -8.01 -13.51
CA GLU A 168 -3.86 -7.08 -12.69
C GLU A 168 -3.77 -7.41 -11.20
N TYR A 169 -3.88 -8.69 -10.86
CA TYR A 169 -3.66 -9.22 -9.51
C TYR A 169 -2.29 -8.81 -8.96
N ASN A 170 -1.21 -9.01 -9.73
CA ASN A 170 0.15 -8.66 -9.33
C ASN A 170 0.32 -7.16 -9.11
N THR A 171 -0.39 -6.35 -9.90
CA THR A 171 -0.36 -4.89 -9.72
C THR A 171 -1.03 -4.48 -8.40
N LEU A 172 -2.14 -5.12 -8.01
CA LEU A 172 -2.75 -4.93 -6.69
C LEU A 172 -1.84 -5.39 -5.55
N ARG A 173 -1.17 -6.52 -5.71
CA ARG A 173 -0.18 -7.01 -4.73
C ARG A 173 0.97 -6.04 -4.56
N ALA A 174 1.46 -5.42 -5.64
CA ALA A 174 2.47 -4.37 -5.53
C ALA A 174 1.97 -3.15 -4.74
N SER A 175 0.71 -2.75 -4.91
CA SER A 175 0.08 -1.69 -4.11
C SER A 175 -0.03 -2.08 -2.64
N GLN A 176 -0.49 -3.30 -2.33
CA GLN A 176 -0.53 -3.84 -0.97
C GLN A 176 0.85 -3.79 -0.30
N GLN A 177 1.88 -4.29 -0.99
CA GLN A 177 3.25 -4.32 -0.46
C GLN A 177 3.78 -2.91 -0.13
N LYS A 178 3.42 -1.89 -0.90
CA LYS A 178 3.77 -0.50 -0.59
C LYS A 178 3.10 -0.03 0.70
N VAL A 179 1.83 -0.33 0.92
CA VAL A 179 1.10 0.05 2.14
C VAL A 179 1.70 -0.66 3.35
N MET A 180 1.94 -1.96 3.23
CA MET A 180 2.47 -2.81 4.28
C MET A 180 3.95 -2.60 4.61
N ALA A 181 4.68 -1.80 3.83
CA ALA A 181 6.12 -1.62 3.99
C ALA A 181 6.52 -1.00 5.35
N GLU A 182 5.70 -0.13 5.94
CA GLU A 182 5.98 0.49 7.26
C GLU A 182 5.75 -0.46 8.44
N VAL A 183 4.88 -1.46 8.27
CA VAL A 183 4.53 -2.40 9.33
C VAL A 183 5.29 -3.71 9.20
N ARG A 184 6.36 -3.75 8.39
CA ARG A 184 7.18 -4.96 8.14
C ARG A 184 7.60 -5.68 9.42
N ASP A 185 8.01 -4.93 10.45
CA ASP A 185 8.42 -5.52 11.73
C ASP A 185 7.24 -6.19 12.45
N SER A 186 6.03 -5.65 12.30
CA SER A 186 4.79 -6.25 12.82
C SER A 186 4.27 -7.40 11.94
N LEU A 187 4.74 -7.52 10.70
CA LEU A 187 4.35 -8.56 9.74
C LEU A 187 5.25 -9.80 9.78
N VAL A 188 6.29 -9.81 10.62
CA VAL A 188 7.16 -10.99 10.80
C VAL A 188 6.35 -12.22 11.21
N ILE A 189 5.27 -12.04 11.98
CA ILE A 189 4.36 -13.12 12.39
C ILE A 189 3.56 -13.73 11.22
N ALA A 190 3.38 -12.97 10.14
CA ALA A 190 2.59 -13.36 8.96
C ALA A 190 3.45 -14.01 7.86
N LYS A 191 4.75 -14.19 8.09
CA LYS A 191 5.69 -14.84 7.18
C LYS A 191 6.48 -15.92 7.90
N SER A 192 6.79 -17.00 7.20
CA SER A 192 7.69 -18.04 7.72
C SER A 192 9.12 -17.74 7.30
N SER A 193 10.08 -17.89 8.21
CA SER A 193 11.51 -17.80 7.89
C SER A 193 12.03 -19.02 7.12
N ARG A 194 11.19 -20.04 6.89
CA ARG A 194 11.57 -21.33 6.29
C ARG A 194 11.46 -21.37 4.77
N THR A 195 10.76 -20.42 4.17
CA THR A 195 10.50 -20.40 2.74
C THR A 195 10.91 -19.05 2.16
N ARG A 196 11.48 -19.11 0.95
CA ARG A 196 11.78 -17.93 0.14
C ARG A 196 10.61 -17.54 -0.75
N ASP A 197 9.58 -18.39 -0.84
CA ASP A 197 8.38 -18.09 -1.60
C ASP A 197 7.55 -17.04 -0.86
N ASP A 198 7.48 -15.83 -1.42
CA ASP A 198 6.72 -14.72 -0.86
C ASP A 198 5.21 -15.01 -0.76
N ARG A 199 4.69 -15.98 -1.52
CA ARG A 199 3.28 -16.40 -1.50
C ARG A 199 2.94 -17.18 -0.23
N ALA A 200 3.92 -17.80 0.43
CA ALA A 200 3.77 -18.48 1.70
C ALA A 200 3.72 -17.48 2.86
N SER A 201 2.65 -16.68 2.86
CA SER A 201 2.40 -15.64 3.85
C SER A 201 0.90 -15.48 4.05
N GLU A 202 0.50 -15.21 5.29
CA GLU A 202 -0.89 -14.84 5.62
C GLU A 202 -1.30 -13.52 4.98
N THR A 203 -0.34 -12.71 4.54
CA THR A 203 -0.62 -11.51 3.74
C THR A 203 -1.14 -11.84 2.33
N HIS A 204 -0.97 -13.09 1.87
CA HIS A 204 -1.37 -13.57 0.55
C HIS A 204 -2.50 -14.60 0.61
N ILE A 205 -2.39 -15.59 1.52
CA ILE A 205 -3.33 -16.73 1.64
C ILE A 205 -3.92 -16.74 3.05
N ARG A 206 -5.25 -16.66 3.16
CA ARG A 206 -5.96 -16.61 4.46
C ARG A 206 -6.00 -17.97 5.15
N ASN A 207 -6.31 -19.03 4.41
CA ASN A 207 -6.40 -20.40 4.90
C ASN A 207 -5.06 -21.16 4.79
N LEU A 208 -3.94 -20.46 4.93
CA LEU A 208 -2.61 -21.05 4.70
C LEU A 208 -2.30 -22.20 5.67
N ASP A 209 -2.82 -22.13 6.90
CA ASP A 209 -2.71 -23.21 7.89
C ASP A 209 -3.48 -24.47 7.49
N ASP A 210 -4.49 -24.37 6.64
CA ASP A 210 -5.27 -25.51 6.15
C ASP A 210 -4.62 -26.10 4.90
N ILE A 211 -4.13 -25.23 4.00
CA ILE A 211 -3.46 -25.60 2.75
C ILE A 211 -2.06 -26.18 2.98
N TRP A 212 -1.30 -25.60 3.92
CA TRP A 212 0.06 -26.04 4.24
C TRP A 212 0.33 -25.92 5.76
N PRO A 213 -0.24 -26.80 6.61
CA PRO A 213 -0.18 -26.69 8.08
C PRO A 213 1.24 -26.56 8.68
N GLU A 214 2.23 -27.07 7.96
CA GLU A 214 3.64 -27.14 8.32
C GLU A 214 4.39 -25.81 8.12
N TRP A 215 3.80 -24.87 7.37
CA TRP A 215 4.50 -23.72 6.80
C TRP A 215 5.17 -22.82 7.85
N ALA A 216 4.51 -22.63 9.00
CA ALA A 216 4.97 -21.80 10.11
C ALA A 216 5.54 -22.61 11.30
N SER A 217 5.64 -23.95 11.19
CA SER A 217 6.09 -24.78 12.31
C SER A 217 7.57 -24.57 12.61
N PRO A 218 7.95 -24.34 13.88
CA PRO A 218 9.35 -24.20 14.26
C PRO A 218 10.13 -25.50 14.00
N LEU A 219 11.38 -25.36 13.62
CA LEU A 219 12.33 -26.46 13.50
C LEU A 219 13.28 -26.45 14.69
N ASP A 220 13.81 -27.61 15.07
CA ASP A 220 14.94 -27.67 15.98
C ASP A 220 16.24 -27.24 15.28
N THR A 221 17.32 -27.17 16.06
CA THR A 221 18.67 -26.82 15.57
C THR A 221 19.23 -27.80 14.52
N THR A 222 18.56 -28.92 14.27
CA THR A 222 18.91 -29.92 13.26
C THR A 222 17.97 -29.90 12.04
N GLY A 223 17.01 -28.97 11.99
CA GLY A 223 16.06 -28.84 10.88
C GLY A 223 14.87 -29.81 10.96
N GLN A 224 14.67 -30.51 12.08
CA GLN A 224 13.50 -31.36 12.29
C GLN A 224 12.34 -30.57 12.86
N SER A 225 11.10 -30.90 12.48
CA SER A 225 9.92 -30.30 13.11
C SER A 225 9.92 -30.59 14.60
N ILE A 226 9.85 -29.56 15.44
CA ILE A 226 9.63 -29.75 16.89
C ILE A 226 8.17 -30.01 17.22
N VAL A 227 7.28 -30.00 16.22
CA VAL A 227 5.87 -30.36 16.36
C VAL A 227 5.73 -31.89 16.21
N PRO A 228 5.37 -32.62 17.29
CA PRO A 228 5.25 -34.08 17.23
C PRO A 228 4.10 -34.52 16.30
N GLY A 229 4.35 -35.52 15.44
CA GLY A 229 3.36 -36.08 14.49
C GLY A 229 3.54 -35.60 13.04
N ILE A 230 4.38 -34.60 12.83
CA ILE A 230 4.84 -34.17 11.52
C ILE A 230 5.96 -35.09 11.08
N ASN A 231 5.83 -35.72 9.90
CA ASN A 231 6.89 -36.59 9.38
C ASN A 231 8.12 -35.73 9.02
N PRO A 232 9.27 -35.87 9.72
CA PRO A 232 10.46 -35.09 9.42
C PRO A 232 10.97 -35.29 7.99
N ALA A 233 10.64 -36.42 7.35
CA ALA A 233 10.98 -36.67 5.95
C ALA A 233 10.19 -35.75 4.98
N LEU A 234 8.95 -35.36 5.28
CA LEU A 234 8.20 -34.38 4.48
C LEU A 234 8.78 -32.95 4.63
N VAL A 235 9.47 -32.71 5.75
CA VAL A 235 10.09 -31.44 6.15
C VAL A 235 11.52 -31.32 5.59
N LEU A 236 12.25 -32.44 5.49
CA LEU A 236 13.67 -32.48 5.08
C LEU A 236 13.89 -32.83 3.59
N ASP A 237 12.99 -33.57 2.95
CA ASP A 237 13.16 -34.02 1.55
C ASP A 237 12.79 -32.95 0.51
N ARG A 238 12.19 -31.82 0.95
CA ARG A 238 11.68 -30.77 0.04
C ARG A 238 12.58 -29.53 -0.13
N GLY A 239 13.71 -29.43 0.56
CA GLY A 239 14.61 -28.27 0.41
C GLY A 239 13.95 -26.91 0.70
N GLU A 240 14.56 -25.82 0.22
CA GLU A 240 14.03 -24.45 0.34
C GLU A 240 12.76 -24.21 -0.50
N ASP A 241 12.32 -25.20 -1.30
CA ASP A 241 11.22 -25.16 -2.28
C ASP A 241 10.10 -26.16 -1.91
N SER A 242 9.63 -26.07 -0.66
CA SER A 242 8.73 -27.08 -0.04
C SER A 242 7.23 -26.80 -0.15
N GLN A 243 6.85 -25.72 -0.82
CA GLN A 243 5.46 -25.34 -1.05
C GLN A 243 4.67 -26.42 -1.81
N PRO A 244 3.36 -26.58 -1.52
CA PRO A 244 2.53 -27.56 -2.23
C PRO A 244 2.08 -27.11 -3.63
N TRP A 245 2.44 -25.89 -4.05
CA TRP A 245 1.97 -25.27 -5.28
C TRP A 245 3.09 -25.09 -6.32
N PRO A 246 2.73 -24.96 -7.62
CA PRO A 246 3.70 -24.76 -8.70
C PRO A 246 4.54 -23.49 -8.54
N GLU A 247 5.77 -23.51 -9.05
CA GLU A 247 6.63 -22.33 -9.11
C GLU A 247 6.07 -21.29 -10.10
N ASN A 248 5.59 -21.75 -11.27
CA ASN A 248 5.02 -20.88 -12.28
C ASN A 248 3.77 -20.16 -11.75
N ASP A 249 3.74 -18.84 -11.82
CA ASP A 249 2.65 -18.05 -11.27
C ASP A 249 1.30 -18.21 -12.01
N ASP A 250 1.31 -18.49 -13.31
CA ASP A 250 0.06 -18.74 -14.05
C ASP A 250 -0.55 -20.09 -13.60
N GLU A 251 0.29 -21.11 -13.48
CA GLU A 251 -0.09 -22.43 -12.97
C GLU A 251 -0.49 -22.37 -11.49
N PHE A 252 0.16 -21.50 -10.69
CA PHE A 252 -0.24 -21.22 -9.33
C PHE A 252 -1.69 -20.71 -9.25
N MET A 253 -2.14 -19.84 -10.16
CA MET A 253 -3.53 -19.35 -10.15
C MET A 253 -4.53 -20.48 -10.44
N VAL A 254 -4.21 -21.38 -11.38
CA VAL A 254 -5.02 -22.57 -11.66
C VAL A 254 -5.08 -23.47 -10.43
N TRP A 255 -3.92 -23.73 -9.82
CA TRP A 255 -3.81 -24.54 -8.61
C TRP A 255 -4.57 -23.92 -7.44
N ALA A 256 -4.46 -22.62 -7.23
CA ALA A 256 -5.11 -21.89 -6.15
C ALA A 256 -6.63 -22.01 -6.22
N VAL A 257 -7.21 -21.80 -7.40
CA VAL A 257 -8.66 -21.96 -7.62
C VAL A 257 -9.10 -23.40 -7.37
N ARG A 258 -8.36 -24.39 -7.88
CA ARG A 258 -8.75 -25.81 -7.76
C ARG A 258 -8.56 -26.40 -6.36
N ASN A 259 -7.80 -25.74 -5.49
CA ASN A 259 -7.54 -26.18 -4.12
C ASN A 259 -8.20 -25.25 -3.09
N ASP A 260 -9.21 -24.48 -3.49
CA ASP A 260 -9.97 -23.58 -2.62
C ASP A 260 -9.07 -22.65 -1.78
N VAL A 261 -8.03 -22.10 -2.39
CA VAL A 261 -7.09 -21.19 -1.72
C VAL A 261 -7.76 -19.83 -1.56
N GLU A 262 -7.85 -19.37 -0.31
CA GLU A 262 -8.45 -18.08 0.02
C GLU A 262 -7.44 -16.94 -0.18
N LEU A 263 -7.23 -16.54 -1.43
CA LEU A 263 -6.42 -15.38 -1.78
C LEU A 263 -7.12 -14.08 -1.31
N TRP A 264 -6.38 -13.22 -0.62
CA TRP A 264 -6.95 -12.01 -0.03
C TRP A 264 -5.92 -10.93 0.24
N ILE A 265 -6.36 -9.68 0.45
CA ILE A 265 -5.56 -8.59 1.00
C ILE A 265 -6.08 -8.29 2.42
N PRO A 266 -5.33 -8.62 3.48
CA PRO A 266 -5.80 -8.37 4.82
C PRO A 266 -5.53 -6.97 5.32
N THR A 267 -6.34 -6.53 6.27
CA THR A 267 -6.01 -5.41 7.15
C THR A 267 -4.99 -5.84 8.21
N ILE A 268 -4.34 -4.88 8.86
CA ILE A 268 -3.41 -5.14 9.96
C ILE A 268 -4.17 -5.76 11.14
N ALA A 269 -5.39 -5.28 11.43
CA ALA A 269 -6.25 -5.87 12.45
C ALA A 269 -6.57 -7.36 12.17
N GLN A 270 -6.91 -7.70 10.92
CA GLN A 270 -7.20 -9.08 10.53
C GLN A 270 -5.98 -10.01 10.65
N LEU A 271 -4.78 -9.52 10.33
CA LEU A 271 -3.56 -10.30 10.52
C LEU A 271 -3.26 -10.59 11.99
N ARG A 272 -3.55 -9.63 12.89
CA ARG A 272 -3.42 -9.85 14.34
C ARG A 272 -4.38 -10.93 14.82
N GLU A 273 -5.64 -10.84 14.41
CA GLU A 273 -6.68 -11.84 14.76
C GLU A 273 -6.30 -13.25 14.29
N LEU A 274 -5.77 -13.38 13.06
CA LEU A 274 -5.27 -14.67 12.56
C LEU A 274 -4.09 -15.20 13.37
N SER A 275 -3.11 -14.34 13.70
CA SER A 275 -1.97 -14.73 14.52
C SER A 275 -2.40 -15.17 15.93
N GLU A 276 -3.36 -14.47 16.53
CA GLU A 276 -3.93 -14.83 17.84
C GLU A 276 -4.65 -16.18 17.77
N THR A 277 -5.48 -16.38 16.74
CA THR A 277 -6.18 -17.66 16.50
C THR A 277 -5.21 -18.82 16.30
N ARG A 278 -4.12 -18.63 15.55
CA ARG A 278 -3.07 -19.65 15.38
C ARG A 278 -2.43 -19.99 16.73
N PHE A 279 -2.11 -18.97 17.53
CA PHE A 279 -1.50 -19.17 18.84
C PHE A 279 -2.41 -19.98 19.77
N GLU A 280 -3.70 -19.64 19.84
CA GLU A 280 -4.71 -20.39 20.61
C GLU A 280 -4.81 -21.85 20.14
N ARG A 281 -4.94 -22.10 18.83
CA ARG A 281 -4.96 -23.45 18.26
C ARG A 281 -3.71 -24.25 18.61
N SER A 282 -2.55 -23.61 18.61
CA SER A 282 -1.28 -24.26 18.99
C SER A 282 -1.27 -24.65 20.48
N PHE A 283 -1.81 -23.79 21.34
CA PHE A 283 -1.92 -24.02 22.77
C PHE A 283 -2.91 -25.14 23.08
N ASP A 284 -4.07 -25.14 22.43
CA ASP A 284 -5.10 -26.18 22.58
C ASP A 284 -4.60 -27.55 22.11
N ARG A 285 -3.88 -27.61 20.98
CA ARG A 285 -3.23 -28.86 20.53
C ARG A 285 -2.25 -29.39 21.58
N GLU A 286 -1.43 -28.53 22.16
CA GLU A 286 -0.47 -28.93 23.19
C GLU A 286 -1.17 -29.31 24.52
N ALA A 287 -2.28 -28.65 24.87
CA ALA A 287 -3.09 -28.97 26.04
C ALA A 287 -3.85 -30.31 25.90
N ALA A 288 -4.46 -30.57 24.75
CA ALA A 288 -5.11 -31.84 24.42
C ALA A 288 -4.11 -33.02 24.43
N ARG A 289 -2.87 -32.75 24.02
CA ARG A 289 -1.78 -33.72 24.08
C ARG A 289 -1.34 -34.01 25.51
N ARG A 290 -1.21 -32.99 26.38
CA ARG A 290 -0.84 -33.15 27.79
C ARG A 290 -1.91 -33.85 28.63
N SER A 291 -3.18 -33.73 28.24
CA SER A 291 -4.29 -34.40 28.91
C SER A 291 -4.51 -35.86 28.47
N GLY A 292 -3.75 -36.34 27.47
CA GLY A 292 -3.81 -37.75 27.02
C GLY A 292 -5.03 -38.09 26.17
N TRP A 293 -5.76 -37.10 25.66
CA TRP A 293 -6.91 -37.30 24.78
C TRP A 293 -6.49 -37.24 23.31
N VAL A 294 -5.66 -38.20 22.88
CA VAL A 294 -5.47 -38.51 21.45
C VAL A 294 -5.45 -40.03 21.32
N ASN A 295 -6.58 -40.58 20.88
CA ASN A 295 -6.68 -41.90 20.24
C ASN A 295 -6.74 -41.69 18.73
#